data_AF-A0A524LGD7-F1
#
_entry.id   AF-A0A524LGD7-F1
#
_cell.length_a   1.000
_cell.length_b   1.000
_cell.length_c   1.000
_cell.angle_alpha   90.00
_cell.angle_beta   90.00
_cell.angle_gamma   90.00
#
_symmetry.space_group_name_H-M   'P 1'
#
loop_
_entity.id
_entity.type
_entity.pdbx_description
1 polymer ?
#
loop_
_entity_poly.entity_id
_entity_poly.type
_entity_poly.pdbx_seq_one_letter_code
_entity_poly.pdbx_strand_id
1 'polypeptide(L)'
;MVLDLDVAFVKLTNPRMTAGLMVLHSLLSHLKGEPVEPHKVRESVDNLMSKRNVSKQSITNAARRLDEAKLISREESKYVVNYGYLVSVLLNTLLEMNERVTNLEDEIELLKTTGK
;
A
#
# COMPACT_ATOMS: atom_id res chain seq x y z
N MET A 1 -17.41 2.47 19.06
CA MET A 1 -16.03 2.93 19.30
C MET A 1 -15.69 3.89 18.17
N VAL A 2 -15.66 5.20 18.44
CA VAL A 2 -15.18 6.15 17.44
C VAL A 2 -13.66 5.98 17.42
N LEU A 3 -13.13 5.44 16.32
CA LEU A 3 -11.69 5.36 16.11
C LEU A 3 -11.20 6.77 15.84
N ASP A 4 -10.43 7.31 16.79
CA ASP A 4 -9.65 8.51 16.55
C ASP A 4 -8.43 8.10 15.70
N LEU A 5 -8.62 8.18 14.37
CA LEU A 5 -7.62 7.81 13.37
C LEU A 5 -6.36 8.69 13.51
N ASP A 6 -6.52 9.93 13.98
CA ASP A 6 -5.40 10.86 14.20
C ASP A 6 -4.53 10.39 15.36
N VAL A 7 -5.15 9.97 16.48
CA VAL A 7 -4.42 9.40 17.62
C VAL A 7 -3.68 8.11 17.24
N ALA A 8 -4.30 7.26 16.43
CA ALA A 8 -3.63 6.04 15.95
C ALA A 8 -2.43 6.37 15.06
N PHE A 9 -2.57 7.33 14.16
CA PHE A 9 -1.49 7.76 13.28
C PHE A 9 -0.32 8.38 14.06
N VAL A 10 -0.60 9.29 15.01
CA VAL A 10 0.41 9.89 15.90
C VAL A 10 1.19 8.83 16.69
N LYS A 11 0.52 7.75 17.12
CA LYS A 11 1.22 6.64 17.77
C LYS A 11 2.14 5.92 16.80
N LEU A 12 1.70 5.67 15.57
CA LEU A 12 2.50 4.96 14.56
C LEU A 12 3.71 5.76 14.08
N THR A 13 3.63 7.09 14.06
CA THR A 13 4.74 7.96 13.65
C THR A 13 5.78 8.19 14.76
N ASN A 14 5.53 7.71 15.98
CA ASN A 14 6.50 7.82 17.07
C ASN A 14 7.77 6.97 16.74
N PRO A 15 8.98 7.55 16.75
CA PRO A 15 10.21 6.81 16.43
C PRO A 15 10.49 5.59 17.33
N ARG A 16 9.88 5.53 18.52
CA ARG A 16 10.00 4.39 19.44
C ARG A 16 9.09 3.22 19.06
N MET A 17 8.18 3.40 18.10
CA MET A 17 7.20 2.41 17.69
C MET A 17 7.68 1.48 16.57
N THR A 18 8.96 1.51 16.21
CA THR A 18 9.56 0.59 15.22
C THR A 18 9.22 -0.89 15.50
N ALA A 19 9.29 -1.32 16.77
CA ALA A 19 8.90 -2.68 17.14
C ALA A 19 7.39 -2.93 16.95
N GLY A 20 6.55 -1.95 17.26
CA GLY A 20 5.10 -2.03 17.05
C GLY A 20 4.71 -2.11 15.57
N LEU A 21 5.44 -1.40 14.70
CA LEU A 21 5.27 -1.51 13.25
C LEU A 21 5.65 -2.91 12.75
N MET A 22 6.74 -3.50 13.27
CA MET A 22 7.11 -4.87 12.93
C MET A 22 6.07 -5.90 13.40
N VAL A 23 5.46 -5.69 14.56
CA VAL A 23 4.33 -6.50 15.04
C VAL A 23 3.14 -6.39 14.07
N LEU A 24 2.76 -5.18 13.67
CA LEU A 24 1.68 -4.98 12.70
C LEU A 24 1.98 -5.66 11.37
N HIS A 25 3.21 -5.52 10.84
CA HIS A 25 3.65 -6.21 9.63
C HIS A 25 3.52 -7.74 9.75
N SER A 26 3.96 -8.30 10.88
CA SER A 26 3.87 -9.74 11.13
C SER A 26 2.42 -10.22 11.16
N LEU A 27 1.54 -9.51 11.88
CA LEU A 27 0.12 -9.85 11.98
C LEU A 27 -0.60 -9.72 10.64
N LEU A 28 -0.24 -8.73 9.82
CA LEU A 28 -0.81 -8.51 8.50
C LEU A 28 -0.33 -9.54 7.48
N SER A 29 0.86 -10.12 7.64
CA SER A 29 1.49 -10.99 6.62
C SER A 29 0.63 -12.20 6.17
N HIS A 30 -0.29 -12.64 7.02
CA HIS A 30 -1.20 -13.76 6.72
C HIS A 30 -2.52 -13.32 6.06
N LEU A 31 -2.80 -12.02 6.01
CA LEU A 31 -4.04 -11.49 5.45
C LEU A 31 -3.96 -11.49 3.91
N LYS A 32 -4.66 -12.44 3.31
CA LYS A 32 -4.81 -12.60 1.86
C LYS A 32 -6.28 -12.47 1.45
N GLY A 33 -6.49 -12.12 0.19
CA GLY A 33 -7.83 -12.07 -0.40
C GLY A 33 -8.31 -13.41 -0.92
N GLU A 34 -9.59 -13.46 -1.27
CA GLU A 34 -10.19 -14.61 -1.90
C GLU A 34 -9.57 -14.86 -3.29
N PRO A 35 -9.25 -16.12 -3.66
CA PRO A 35 -8.74 -16.43 -4.98
C PRO A 35 -9.73 -16.09 -6.10
N VAL A 36 -9.30 -15.29 -7.08
CA VAL A 36 -10.12 -14.86 -8.21
C VAL A 36 -9.61 -15.42 -9.53
N GLU A 37 -10.52 -15.99 -10.31
CA GLU A 37 -10.22 -16.52 -11.62
C GLU A 37 -9.79 -15.43 -12.63
N PRO A 38 -8.78 -15.68 -13.48
CA PRO A 38 -8.31 -14.68 -14.45
C PRO A 38 -9.37 -14.20 -15.45
N HIS A 39 -10.41 -15.00 -15.74
CA HIS A 39 -11.51 -14.54 -16.60
C HIS A 39 -12.44 -13.55 -15.88
N LYS A 40 -12.71 -13.76 -14.59
CA LYS A 40 -13.52 -12.85 -13.77
C LYS A 40 -12.84 -11.49 -13.56
N VAL A 41 -11.52 -11.49 -13.35
CA VAL A 41 -10.73 -10.25 -13.29
C VAL A 41 -10.84 -9.47 -14.59
N ARG A 42 -10.77 -10.15 -15.75
CA ARG A 42 -10.91 -9.49 -17.06
C ARG A 42 -12.27 -8.83 -17.25
N GLU A 43 -13.33 -9.58 -16.99
CA GLU A 43 -14.71 -9.07 -17.04
C GLU A 43 -14.89 -7.85 -16.14
N SER A 44 -14.38 -7.91 -14.90
CA SER A 44 -14.46 -6.80 -13.95
C SER A 44 -13.69 -5.57 -14.41
N VAL A 45 -12.48 -5.74 -14.97
CA VAL A 45 -11.67 -4.64 -15.50
C VAL A 45 -12.33 -4.00 -16.72
N ASP A 46 -12.87 -4.80 -17.65
CA ASP A 46 -13.57 -4.28 -18.83
C ASP A 46 -14.82 -3.49 -18.44
N ASN A 47 -15.59 -3.95 -17.45
CA ASN A 47 -16.76 -3.24 -16.93
C ASN A 47 -16.40 -1.88 -16.29
N LEU A 48 -15.25 -1.78 -15.60
CA LEU A 48 -14.78 -0.53 -15.00
C LEU A 48 -14.25 0.45 -16.07
N MET A 49 -13.61 -0.09 -17.11
CA MET A 49 -13.01 0.65 -18.23
C MET A 49 -14.05 0.91 -19.33
N SER A 50 -15.18 1.51 -18.97
CA SER A 50 -16.36 1.82 -19.79
C SER A 50 -16.15 2.47 -21.18
N LYS A 51 -14.91 2.83 -21.57
CA LYS A 51 -14.57 3.48 -22.85
C LYS A 51 -13.61 2.69 -23.73
N ARG A 52 -13.01 1.59 -23.25
CA ARG A 52 -12.07 0.76 -24.03
C ARG A 52 -11.87 -0.61 -23.40
N ASN A 53 -12.23 -1.67 -24.13
CA ASN A 53 -11.90 -3.04 -23.72
C ASN A 53 -10.38 -3.18 -23.64
N VAL A 54 -9.91 -3.65 -22.48
CA VAL A 54 -8.48 -3.85 -22.25
C VAL A 54 -8.11 -5.22 -22.82
N SER A 55 -7.04 -5.29 -23.60
CA SER A 55 -6.66 -6.58 -24.20
C SER A 55 -6.30 -7.60 -23.11
N LYS A 56 -6.58 -8.88 -23.37
CA LYS A 56 -6.18 -9.99 -22.50
C LYS A 56 -4.69 -9.93 -22.14
N GLN A 57 -3.85 -9.58 -23.11
CA GLN A 57 -2.40 -9.49 -22.92
C GLN A 57 -2.02 -8.33 -22.00
N SER A 58 -2.68 -7.18 -22.13
CA SER A 58 -2.47 -6.03 -21.23
C SER A 58 -2.82 -6.38 -19.78
N ILE A 59 -3.95 -7.06 -19.54
CA ILE A 59 -4.36 -7.49 -18.19
C ILE A 59 -3.38 -8.52 -17.64
N THR A 60 -2.95 -9.49 -18.46
CA THR A 60 -1.98 -10.50 -18.06
C THR A 60 -0.63 -9.88 -17.68
N ASN A 61 -0.16 -8.91 -18.46
CA ASN A 61 1.07 -8.18 -18.19
C ASN A 61 0.98 -7.33 -16.92
N ALA A 62 -0.16 -6.68 -16.68
CA ALA A 62 -0.41 -5.93 -15.46
C ALA A 62 -0.39 -6.87 -14.23
N ALA A 63 -1.10 -8.00 -14.31
CA ALA A 63 -1.09 -9.00 -13.25
C ALA A 63 0.32 -9.54 -12.97
N ARG A 64 1.13 -9.79 -14.01
CA ARG A 64 2.53 -10.20 -13.84
C ARG A 64 3.35 -9.16 -13.06
N ARG A 65 3.21 -7.87 -13.40
CA ARG A 65 3.93 -6.79 -12.68
C ARG A 65 3.49 -6.68 -11.23
N LEU A 66 2.20 -6.88 -10.96
CA LEU A 66 1.66 -6.88 -9.59
C LEU A 66 2.17 -8.08 -8.77
N ASP A 67 2.34 -9.23 -9.41
CA ASP A 67 2.91 -10.45 -8.82
C ASP A 67 4.42 -10.27 -8.53
N GLU A 68 5.16 -9.71 -9.47
CA GLU A 68 6.57 -9.30 -9.28
C GLU A 68 6.75 -8.30 -8.14
N ALA A 69 5.78 -7.38 -7.99
CA ALA A 69 5.72 -6.44 -6.88
C ALA A 69 5.19 -7.08 -5.57
N LYS A 70 4.86 -8.37 -5.56
CA LYS A 70 4.28 -9.12 -4.42
C LYS A 70 2.94 -8.58 -3.92
N LEU A 71 2.26 -7.75 -4.71
CA LEU A 71 0.93 -7.21 -4.36
C LEU A 71 -0.17 -8.25 -4.60
N ILE A 72 0.04 -9.15 -5.54
CA ILE A 72 -0.77 -10.36 -5.72
C ILE A 72 0.14 -11.58 -5.73
N SER A 73 -0.45 -12.77 -5.65
CA SER A 73 0.18 -14.06 -5.91
C SER A 73 -0.68 -14.89 -6.86
N ARG A 74 -0.09 -15.92 -7.46
CA ARG A 74 -0.85 -16.99 -8.12
C ARG A 74 -0.94 -18.23 -7.23
N GLU A 75 -2.16 -18.60 -6.86
CA GLU A 75 -2.46 -19.83 -6.13
C GLU A 75 -3.42 -20.66 -6.99
N GLU A 76 -3.05 -21.89 -7.34
CA GLU A 76 -3.86 -22.77 -8.21
C GLU A 76 -4.34 -22.08 -9.52
N SER A 77 -3.47 -21.28 -10.14
CA SER A 77 -3.77 -20.47 -11.34
C SER A 77 -4.73 -19.29 -11.15
N LYS A 78 -5.22 -19.05 -9.93
CA LYS A 78 -6.06 -17.90 -9.56
C LYS A 78 -5.20 -16.76 -9.02
N TYR A 79 -5.71 -15.53 -9.11
CA TYR A 79 -5.07 -14.37 -8.52
C TYR A 79 -5.54 -14.19 -7.08
N VAL A 80 -4.60 -14.03 -6.16
CA VAL A 80 -4.85 -13.77 -4.74
C VAL A 80 -4.20 -12.44 -4.39
N VAL A 81 -4.93 -11.53 -3.74
CA VAL A 81 -4.35 -10.24 -3.30
C VAL A 81 -3.63 -10.45 -1.96
N ASN A 82 -2.42 -9.94 -1.84
CA ASN A 82 -1.68 -9.92 -0.58
C ASN A 82 -2.06 -8.67 0.21
N TYR A 83 -3.27 -8.62 0.79
CA TYR A 83 -3.78 -7.43 1.48
C TYR A 83 -2.84 -6.95 2.59
N GLY A 84 -2.27 -7.87 3.36
CA GLY A 84 -1.31 -7.52 4.40
C GLY A 84 -0.10 -6.77 3.87
N TYR A 85 0.50 -7.30 2.79
CA TYR A 85 1.65 -6.65 2.15
C TYR A 85 1.28 -5.31 1.53
N LEU A 86 0.11 -5.20 0.89
CA LEU A 86 -0.39 -3.93 0.36
C LEU A 86 -0.54 -2.87 1.47
N VAL A 87 -1.17 -3.22 2.60
CA VAL A 87 -1.33 -2.32 3.75
C VAL A 87 0.03 -1.92 4.31
N SER A 88 0.94 -2.88 4.46
CA SER A 88 2.32 -2.65 4.88
C SER A 88 3.07 -1.67 3.99
N VAL A 89 2.95 -1.80 2.66
CA VAL A 89 3.56 -0.88 1.70
C VAL A 89 3.00 0.52 1.88
N LEU A 90 1.67 0.65 1.93
CA LEU A 90 1.00 1.95 2.09
C LEU A 90 1.37 2.63 3.42
N LEU A 91 1.40 1.88 4.52
CA LEU A 91 1.80 2.39 5.84
C LEU A 91 3.25 2.88 5.82
N ASN A 92 4.17 2.08 5.27
CA ASN A 92 5.57 2.47 5.19
C ASN A 92 5.77 3.73 4.34
N THR A 93 5.12 3.81 3.18
CA THR A 93 5.16 5.01 2.33
C THR A 93 4.61 6.25 3.04
N LEU A 94 3.52 6.12 3.80
CA LEU A 94 2.98 7.23 4.58
C LEU A 94 3.94 7.72 5.67
N LEU A 95 4.59 6.79 6.38
CA LEU A 95 5.58 7.12 7.40
C LEU A 95 6.79 7.84 6.80
N GLU A 96 7.33 7.33 5.69
CA GLU A 96 8.43 7.96 4.94
C GLU A 96 8.05 9.37 4.44
N MET A 97 6.82 9.54 3.94
CA MET A 97 6.33 10.86 3.52
C MET A 97 6.25 11.83 4.70
N ASN A 98 5.75 11.38 5.86
CA ASN A 98 5.66 12.20 7.05
C ASN A 98 7.04 12.65 7.56
N GLU A 99 8.02 11.74 7.54
CA GLU A 99 9.42 12.04 7.87
C GLU A 99 10.01 13.08 6.91
N ARG A 100 9.80 12.90 5.59
CA ARG A 100 10.26 13.87 4.59
C ARG A 100 9.64 15.25 4.77
N VAL A 101 8.35 15.33 5.08
CA VAL A 101 7.68 16.61 5.36
C VAL A 101 8.26 17.25 6.62
N THR A 102 8.44 16.49 7.70
CA THR A 102 9.03 16.99 8.95
C THR A 102 10.43 17.57 8.71
N ASN A 103 11.28 16.85 7.97
CA ASN A 103 12.62 17.33 7.63
C ASN A 103 12.59 18.63 6.79
N LEU A 104 11.64 18.74 5.85
CA LEU A 104 11.46 19.96 5.07
C LEU A 104 10.96 21.14 5.92
N GLU A 105 10.09 20.89 6.90
CA GLU A 105 9.62 21.90 7.83
C GLU A 105 10.78 22.42 8.71
N ASP A 106 11.61 21.51 9.22
CA ASP A 106 12.82 21.84 10.00
C ASP A 106 13.83 22.66 9.15
N GLU A 107 14.07 22.25 7.89
CA GLU A 107 14.92 23.00 6.96
C GLU A 107 14.40 24.42 6.71
N ILE A 108 13.09 24.59 6.52
CA ILE A 108 12.45 25.90 6.34
C ILE A 108 12.62 26.76 7.60
N GLU A 109 12.50 26.19 8.80
CA GLU A 109 12.68 26.91 10.06
C GLU A 109 14.14 27.35 10.26
N LEU A 110 15.10 26.48 9.92
CA LEU A 110 16.52 26.83 9.91
C LEU A 110 16.81 27.98 8.94
N LEU A 111 16.24 27.96 7.74
CA LEU A 111 16.41 29.05 6.76
C LEU A 111 15.79 30.37 7.26
N LYS A 112 14.64 30.33 7.93
CA LYS A 112 14.01 31.53 8.51
C LYS A 112 14.83 32.14 9.64
N THR A 113 15.58 31.32 10.38
CA THR A 113 16.38 31.76 11.52
C THR A 113 17.80 32.19 11.12
N THR A 114 18.40 31.57 10.10
CA THR A 114 19.74 31.93 9.57
C THR A 114 19.73 32.98 8.45
N GLY A 115 18.57 33.23 7.83
CA GLY A 115 18.38 34.31 6.84
C GLY A 115 18.13 35.70 7.43
N LYS A 116 18.32 35.88 8.74
CA LYS A 116 18.39 37.18 9.44
C LYS A 116 19.83 37.46 9.84
#